data_AF-A0A923ZHE1-F1
#
_entry.id   AF-A0A923ZHE1-F1
#
_cell.length_a   1.000
_cell.length_b   1.000
_cell.length_c   1.000
_cell.angle_alpha   90.00
_cell.angle_beta   90.00
_cell.angle_gamma   90.00
#
_symmetry.space_group_name_H-M   'P 1'
#
loop_
_entity.id
_entity.type
_entity.pdbx_description
1 polymer ?
#
loop_
_entity_poly.entity_id
_entity_poly.type
_entity_poly.pdbx_seq_one_letter_code
_entity_poly.pdbx_strand_id
1 'polypeptide(L)'
;MLVGFGVAVLLGVPLGLLMGLKEGIYVSTRSIIEPFRFIPPIAWIPLAIIFFSGLPRFAFLIFLGAFFPIYTSTHVGVSRVEPIHRKVFMVHGASKFQILIRVVIPTVLPDIFGGMRVAMGAAWLTIVAAELKGGTSVGLGRMMVDYAELLKIPEVIVGMLLVCRRPV
;
A
#
# COMPACT_ATOMS: atom_id res chain seq x y z
N MET A 1 2.27 8.13 -8.79
CA MET A 1 1.42 6.98 -8.41
C MET A 1 2.05 5.67 -8.81
N LEU A 2 2.19 5.40 -10.11
CA LEU A 2 2.75 4.14 -10.63
C LEU A 2 4.07 3.72 -9.98
N VAL A 3 5.05 4.65 -9.85
CA VAL A 3 6.36 4.33 -9.27
C VAL A 3 6.24 3.88 -7.80
N GLY A 4 5.63 4.70 -6.94
CA GLY A 4 5.47 4.36 -5.51
C GLY A 4 4.65 3.09 -5.28
N PHE A 5 3.58 2.92 -6.07
CA PHE A 5 2.73 1.72 -5.99
C PHE A 5 3.45 0.47 -6.51
N GLY A 6 4.19 0.58 -7.62
CA GLY A 6 4.98 -0.52 -8.17
C GLY A 6 6.05 -0.99 -7.20
N VAL A 7 6.76 -0.07 -6.53
CA VAL A 7 7.72 -0.40 -5.47
C VAL A 7 7.02 -1.05 -4.28
N ALA A 8 5.83 -0.57 -3.89
CA ALA A 8 5.05 -1.17 -2.81
C ALA A 8 4.61 -2.61 -3.12
N VAL A 9 4.20 -2.90 -4.36
CA VAL A 9 3.87 -4.27 -4.80
C VAL A 9 5.13 -5.14 -4.80
N LEU A 10 6.22 -4.64 -5.39
CA LEU A 10 7.46 -5.38 -5.56
C LEU A 10 8.12 -5.75 -4.22
N LEU A 11 7.92 -4.95 -3.17
CA LEU A 11 8.42 -5.26 -1.82
C LEU A 11 7.36 -5.93 -0.93
N GLY A 12 6.12 -5.44 -0.98
CA GLY A 12 5.04 -5.89 -0.12
C GLY A 12 4.60 -7.33 -0.39
N VAL A 13 4.53 -7.74 -1.67
CA VAL A 13 4.12 -9.11 -2.04
C VAL A 13 5.18 -10.13 -1.61
N PRO A 14 6.48 -9.99 -1.95
CA PRO A 14 7.49 -10.96 -1.50
C PRO A 14 7.63 -11.02 0.02
N LEU A 15 7.59 -9.89 0.71
CA LEU A 15 7.66 -9.86 2.18
C LEU A 15 6.43 -10.51 2.81
N GLY A 16 5.23 -10.24 2.28
CA GLY A 16 4.00 -10.89 2.74
C GLY A 16 4.00 -12.40 2.51
N LEU A 17 4.49 -12.85 1.36
CA LEU A 17 4.69 -14.27 1.05
C LEU A 17 5.68 -14.93 2.02
N LEU A 18 6.84 -14.32 2.24
CA LEU A 18 7.87 -14.84 3.13
C LEU A 18 7.37 -14.99 4.56
N MET A 19 6.66 -13.99 5.07
CA MET A 19 6.13 -14.01 6.44
C MET A 19 4.96 -14.99 6.60
N GLY A 20 4.08 -15.08 5.60
CA GLY A 20 2.98 -16.04 5.63
C GLY A 20 3.44 -17.50 5.54
N LEU A 21 4.57 -17.78 4.85
CA LEU A 21 5.13 -19.13 4.72
C LEU A 21 5.92 -19.59 5.96
N LYS A 22 6.47 -18.63 6.72
CA LYS A 22 7.35 -18.87 7.86
C LYS A 22 6.86 -18.07 9.07
N GLU A 23 5.95 -18.68 9.81
CA GLU A 23 5.32 -18.07 10.99
C GLU A 23 6.35 -17.64 12.05
N GLY A 24 7.48 -18.34 12.20
CA GLY A 24 8.57 -17.90 13.07
C GLY A 24 9.19 -16.55 12.68
N ILE A 25 9.33 -16.26 11.37
CA ILE A 25 9.84 -14.95 10.90
C ILE A 25 8.80 -13.86 11.15
N TYR A 26 7.52 -14.17 10.93
CA TYR A 26 6.43 -13.25 11.23
C TYR A 26 6.45 -12.87 12.71
N VAL A 27 6.49 -13.85 13.63
CA VAL A 27 6.50 -13.60 15.08
C VAL A 27 7.69 -12.74 15.51
N SER A 28 8.90 -13.00 15.00
CA SER A 28 10.08 -12.20 15.33
C SER A 28 10.02 -10.78 14.78
N THR A 29 9.45 -10.58 13.58
CA THR A 29 9.41 -9.26 12.94
C THR A 29 8.15 -8.47 13.30
N ARG A 30 7.14 -9.13 13.90
CA ARG A 30 5.86 -8.54 14.29
C ARG A 30 6.04 -7.34 15.20
N SER A 31 6.90 -7.45 16.22
CA SER A 31 7.21 -6.35 17.15
C SER A 31 7.80 -5.12 16.46
N ILE A 32 8.46 -5.30 15.31
CA ILE A 32 9.02 -4.20 14.53
C ILE A 32 7.97 -3.67 13.55
N ILE A 33 7.22 -4.52 12.85
CA ILE A 33 6.31 -4.08 11.77
C ILE A 33 5.01 -3.50 12.30
N GLU A 34 4.44 -4.05 13.37
CA GLU A 34 3.14 -3.62 13.88
C GLU A 34 3.10 -2.16 14.30
N PRO A 35 4.08 -1.61 15.06
CA PRO A 35 4.10 -0.20 15.42
C PRO A 35 4.05 0.72 14.20
N PHE A 36 4.81 0.42 13.14
CA PHE A 36 4.82 1.24 11.93
C PHE A 36 3.51 1.15 11.16
N ARG A 37 2.82 0.01 11.22
CA ARG A 37 1.50 -0.18 10.60
C ARG A 37 0.41 0.65 11.27
N PHE A 38 0.54 0.92 12.58
CA PHE A 38 -0.41 1.77 13.31
C PHE A 38 -0.23 3.26 13.01
N ILE A 39 0.94 3.67 12.52
CA ILE A 39 1.17 5.06 12.12
C ILE A 39 0.50 5.28 10.77
N PRO A 40 -0.54 6.12 10.69
CA PRO A 40 -1.22 6.36 9.43
C PRO A 40 -0.24 7.01 8.43
N PRO A 41 -0.27 6.65 7.13
CA PRO A 41 0.63 7.20 6.11
C PRO A 41 0.66 8.74 6.07
N ILE A 42 -0.45 9.39 6.42
CA ILE A 42 -0.57 10.84 6.49
C ILE A 42 0.36 11.49 7.54
N ALA A 43 0.67 10.78 8.63
CA ALA A 43 1.56 11.28 9.68
C ALA A 43 3.02 11.40 9.21
N TRP A 44 3.36 10.75 8.09
CA TRP A 44 4.69 10.80 7.48
C TRP A 44 4.89 12.01 6.55
N ILE A 45 3.83 12.79 6.28
CA ILE A 45 3.91 13.95 5.37
C ILE A 45 4.99 14.95 5.78
N PRO A 46 5.10 15.41 7.04
CA PRO A 46 6.13 16.37 7.43
C PRO A 46 7.54 15.83 7.18
N LEU A 47 7.78 14.56 7.52
CA LEU A 47 9.05 13.90 7.28
C LEU A 47 9.34 13.82 5.77
N ALA A 48 8.36 13.45 4.97
CA ALA A 48 8.51 13.36 3.53
C ALA A 48 8.86 14.73 2.89
N ILE A 49 8.33 15.83 3.42
CA ILE A 49 8.66 17.20 2.97
C ILE A 49 10.10 17.57 3.31
N ILE A 50 10.59 17.19 4.50
CA ILE A 50 11.96 17.51 4.94
C ILE A 50 13.00 16.71 4.14
N PHE A 51 12.75 15.42 3.93
CA PHE A 51 13.72 14.50 3.33
C PHE A 51 13.69 14.46 1.81
N PHE A 52 12.54 14.75 1.18
CA PHE A 52 12.37 14.61 -0.26
C PHE A 52 11.81 15.88 -0.89
N SER A 53 12.41 16.31 -2.00
CA SER A 53 11.90 17.39 -2.85
C SER A 53 11.23 16.82 -4.11
N GLY A 54 10.20 17.51 -4.63
CA GLY A 54 9.56 17.17 -5.91
C GLY A 54 8.80 15.84 -5.94
N LEU A 55 8.95 15.09 -7.05
CA LEU A 55 8.23 13.83 -7.32
C LEU A 55 8.56 12.67 -6.34
N PRO A 56 9.82 12.45 -5.90
CA PRO A 56 10.17 11.40 -4.94
C PRO A 56 9.36 11.43 -3.64
N ARG A 57 9.00 12.63 -3.17
CA ARG A 57 8.17 12.81 -1.97
C ARG A 57 6.82 12.14 -2.08
N PHE A 58 6.13 12.33 -3.20
CA PHE A 58 4.84 11.69 -3.46
C PHE A 58 5.01 10.18 -3.64
N ALA A 59 6.08 9.73 -4.31
CA ALA A 59 6.35 8.31 -4.48
C ALA A 59 6.57 7.59 -3.14
N PHE A 60 7.28 8.22 -2.19
CA PHE A 60 7.50 7.69 -0.84
C PHE A 60 6.19 7.56 -0.05
N LEU A 61 5.34 8.59 -0.06
CA LEU A 61 4.04 8.56 0.63
C LEU A 61 3.08 7.52 0.03
N ILE A 62 3.08 7.39 -1.29
CA ILE A 62 2.33 6.35 -2.00
C ILE A 62 2.83 4.96 -1.62
N PHE A 63 4.16 4.80 -1.57
CA PHE A 63 4.78 3.55 -1.16
C PHE A 63 4.30 3.16 0.25
N LEU A 64 4.38 4.05 1.23
CA LEU A 64 3.92 3.79 2.59
C LEU A 64 2.43 3.47 2.66
N GLY A 65 1.60 4.22 1.91
CA GLY A 65 0.15 4.01 1.87
C GLY A 65 -0.27 2.68 1.23
N ALA A 66 0.49 2.20 0.24
CA ALA A 66 0.19 0.97 -0.47
C ALA A 66 0.86 -0.27 0.13
N PHE A 67 2.03 -0.13 0.75
CA PHE A 67 2.86 -1.24 1.22
C PHE A 67 2.14 -2.09 2.27
N PHE A 68 1.63 -1.47 3.35
CA PHE A 68 1.05 -2.23 4.46
C PHE A 68 -0.23 -3.00 4.11
N PRO A 69 -1.18 -2.44 3.33
CA PRO A 69 -2.34 -3.22 2.88
C PRO A 69 -1.95 -4.38 1.97
N ILE A 70 -1.04 -4.18 1.01
CA ILE A 70 -0.54 -5.25 0.12
C ILE A 70 0.13 -6.35 0.95
N TYR A 71 1.06 -5.97 1.82
CA TYR A 71 1.77 -6.89 2.70
C TYR A 71 0.80 -7.69 3.57
N THR A 72 -0.15 -7.02 4.22
CA THR A 72 -1.08 -7.65 5.16
C THR A 72 -2.04 -8.59 4.45
N SER A 73 -2.63 -8.18 3.31
CA SER A 73 -3.51 -9.04 2.52
C SER A 73 -2.77 -10.26 1.99
N THR A 74 -1.53 -10.09 1.53
CA THR A 74 -0.69 -11.21 1.07
C THR A 74 -0.39 -12.17 2.22
N HIS A 75 0.06 -11.67 3.37
CA HIS A 75 0.35 -12.48 4.55
C HIS A 75 -0.88 -13.29 5.00
N VAL A 76 -2.01 -12.62 5.19
CA VAL A 76 -3.26 -13.26 5.64
C VAL A 76 -3.74 -14.29 4.63
N GLY A 77 -3.67 -13.98 3.33
CA GLY A 77 -4.01 -14.93 2.29
C GLY A 77 -3.14 -16.18 2.37
N VAL A 78 -1.82 -16.04 2.55
CA VAL A 78 -0.90 -17.18 2.56
C VAL A 78 -1.13 -18.04 3.80
N SER A 79 -1.33 -17.42 4.96
CA SER A 79 -1.66 -18.13 6.21
C SER A 79 -2.98 -18.90 6.14
N ARG A 80 -3.91 -18.51 5.24
CA ARG A 80 -5.17 -19.21 5.00
C ARG A 80 -5.06 -20.41 4.05
N VAL A 81 -4.00 -20.49 3.25
CA VAL A 81 -3.77 -21.65 2.37
C VAL A 81 -3.58 -22.88 3.26
N GLU A 82 -4.63 -23.70 3.31
CA GLU A 82 -4.79 -24.75 4.30
C GLU A 82 -3.54 -25.67 4.33
N PRO A 83 -3.00 -26.00 5.53
CA PRO A 83 -1.81 -26.85 5.66
C PRO A 83 -1.96 -28.20 4.94
N ILE A 84 -3.20 -28.65 4.70
CA ILE A 84 -3.53 -29.88 3.98
C ILE A 84 -3.01 -29.84 2.54
N HIS A 85 -3.20 -28.73 1.81
CA HIS A 85 -2.72 -28.61 0.43
C HIS A 85 -1.20 -28.68 0.40
N ARG A 86 -0.53 -28.00 1.34
CA ARG A 86 0.93 -28.07 1.46
C ARG A 86 1.42 -29.48 1.78
N LYS A 87 0.75 -30.19 2.69
CA LYS A 87 1.11 -31.56 3.08
C LYS A 87 0.91 -32.55 1.94
N VAL A 88 -0.24 -32.52 1.24
CA VAL A 88 -0.56 -33.43 0.12
C VAL A 88 0.50 -33.35 -0.99
N PHE A 89 0.95 -32.15 -1.35
CA PHE A 89 2.01 -31.98 -2.35
C PHE A 89 3.41 -32.37 -1.85
N MET A 90 3.69 -32.24 -0.55
CA MET A 90 4.94 -32.76 0.02
C MET A 90 5.00 -34.29 0.00
N VAL A 91 3.87 -34.98 0.20
CA VAL A 91 3.81 -36.46 0.08
C VAL A 91 4.01 -36.91 -1.37
N HIS A 92 3.60 -36.10 -2.35
CA HIS A 92 3.84 -36.33 -3.78
C HIS A 92 5.27 -36.00 -4.25
N GLY A 93 6.21 -35.68 -3.34
CA GLY A 93 7.61 -35.43 -3.70
C GLY A 93 7.89 -34.07 -4.37
N ALA A 94 6.94 -33.13 -4.34
CA ALA A 94 7.14 -31.81 -4.94
C ALA A 94 8.15 -30.97 -4.14
N SER A 95 9.04 -30.26 -4.86
CA SER A 95 10.00 -29.33 -4.22
C SER A 95 9.28 -28.14 -3.58
N LYS A 96 9.86 -27.56 -2.52
CA LYS A 96 9.29 -26.38 -1.82
C LYS A 96 9.01 -25.21 -2.77
N PHE A 97 9.84 -25.04 -3.80
CA PHE A 97 9.68 -24.01 -4.83
C PHE A 97 8.51 -24.31 -5.79
N GLN A 98 8.35 -25.57 -6.17
CA GLN A 98 7.22 -26.01 -7.01
C GLN A 98 5.88 -25.84 -6.29
N ILE A 99 5.83 -26.15 -4.99
CA ILE A 99 4.64 -25.92 -4.14
C ILE A 99 4.34 -24.42 -4.06
N LEU A 100 5.36 -23.58 -3.88
CA LEU A 100 5.19 -22.13 -3.83
C LEU A 100 4.56 -21.59 -5.11
N ILE A 101 5.13 -21.91 -6.27
CA ILE A 101 4.70 -21.33 -7.55
C ILE A 101 3.40 -21.94 -8.09
N ARG A 102 3.21 -23.26 -7.94
CA ARG A 102 2.06 -23.96 -8.55
C ARG A 102 0.84 -24.07 -7.64
N VAL A 103 1.00 -23.87 -6.34
CA VAL A 103 -0.08 -24.04 -5.37
C VAL A 103 -0.30 -22.75 -4.60
N VAL A 104 0.72 -22.26 -3.90
CA VAL A 104 0.54 -21.12 -2.99
C VAL A 104 0.22 -19.86 -3.79
N ILE A 105 1.12 -19.40 -4.66
CA ILE A 105 0.95 -18.16 -5.44
C ILE A 105 -0.40 -18.06 -6.15
N PRO A 106 -0.86 -19.07 -6.93
CA PRO A 106 -2.15 -18.98 -7.62
C PRO A 106 -3.34 -18.96 -6.65
N THR A 107 -3.23 -19.62 -5.50
CA THR A 107 -4.30 -19.62 -4.48
C THR A 107 -4.43 -18.25 -3.80
N VAL A 108 -3.32 -17.56 -3.53
CA VAL A 108 -3.33 -16.24 -2.89
C VAL A 108 -3.44 -15.05 -3.82
N LEU A 109 -3.34 -15.27 -5.13
CA LEU A 109 -3.44 -14.21 -6.12
C LEU A 109 -4.69 -13.32 -5.95
N PRO A 110 -5.90 -13.87 -5.67
CA PRO A 110 -7.09 -13.06 -5.40
C PRO A 110 -6.95 -12.15 -4.18
N ASP A 111 -6.35 -12.63 -3.09
CA ASP A 111 -6.09 -11.84 -1.88
C ASP A 111 -5.07 -10.72 -2.14
N ILE A 112 -4.02 -11.02 -2.93
CA ILE A 112 -3.04 -10.03 -3.35
C ILE A 112 -3.72 -8.92 -4.16
N PHE A 113 -4.54 -9.26 -5.15
CA PHE A 113 -5.28 -8.27 -5.94
C PHE A 113 -6.29 -7.49 -5.10
N GLY A 114 -6.94 -8.13 -4.13
CA GLY A 114 -7.80 -7.47 -3.15
C GLY A 114 -7.01 -6.43 -2.33
N GLY A 115 -5.84 -6.82 -1.83
CA GLY A 115 -4.92 -5.93 -1.12
C GLY A 115 -4.43 -4.77 -1.98
N MET A 116 -4.07 -5.03 -3.24
CA MET A 116 -3.67 -4.00 -4.22
C MET A 116 -4.79 -2.99 -4.46
N ARG A 117 -6.05 -3.43 -4.55
CA ARG A 117 -7.20 -2.54 -4.73
C ARG A 117 -7.40 -1.62 -3.52
N VAL A 118 -7.32 -2.17 -2.32
CA VAL A 118 -7.41 -1.40 -1.07
C VAL A 118 -6.23 -0.43 -0.95
N ALA A 119 -5.02 -0.90 -1.24
CA ALA A 119 -3.80 -0.10 -1.25
C ALA A 119 -3.86 1.07 -2.22
N MET A 120 -4.50 0.90 -3.38
CA MET A 120 -4.67 1.97 -4.36
C MET A 120 -5.51 3.12 -3.76
N GLY A 121 -6.60 2.80 -3.07
CA GLY A 121 -7.42 3.80 -2.37
C GLY A 121 -6.67 4.47 -1.21
N ALA A 122 -5.93 3.71 -0.41
CA ALA A 122 -5.13 4.26 0.69
C ALA A 122 -4.00 5.19 0.18
N ALA A 123 -3.29 4.78 -0.87
CA ALA A 123 -2.28 5.59 -1.52
C ALA A 123 -2.86 6.88 -2.10
N TRP A 124 -4.02 6.80 -2.75
CA TRP A 124 -4.74 7.97 -3.26
C TRP A 124 -5.05 9.00 -2.18
N LEU A 125 -5.69 8.58 -1.08
CA LEU A 125 -6.02 9.45 0.04
C LEU A 125 -4.78 10.13 0.62
N THR A 126 -3.66 9.40 0.68
CA THR A 126 -2.39 9.92 1.16
C THR A 126 -1.81 10.98 0.23
N ILE A 127 -1.89 10.80 -1.10
CA ILE A 127 -1.47 11.82 -2.08
C ILE A 127 -2.32 13.08 -1.93
N VAL A 128 -3.64 12.95 -1.87
CA VAL A 128 -4.55 14.11 -1.75
C VAL A 128 -4.23 14.87 -0.46
N ALA A 129 -4.05 14.17 0.66
CA ALA A 129 -3.61 14.81 1.91
C ALA A 129 -2.25 15.52 1.78
N ALA A 130 -1.31 14.91 1.06
CA ALA A 130 -0.01 15.52 0.77
C ALA A 130 -0.13 16.75 -0.15
N GLU A 131 -1.05 16.78 -1.11
CA GLU A 131 -1.33 17.96 -1.92
C GLU A 131 -1.95 19.09 -1.07
N LEU A 132 -2.84 18.74 -0.12
CA LEU A 132 -3.47 19.70 0.79
C LEU A 132 -2.49 20.33 1.78
N LYS A 133 -1.51 19.57 2.28
CA LYS A 133 -0.59 20.01 3.35
C LYS A 133 0.84 20.31 2.87
N GLY A 134 1.24 19.83 1.70
CA GLY A 134 2.64 19.63 1.33
C GLY A 134 3.43 20.83 0.81
N GLY A 135 2.97 22.06 0.97
CA GLY A 135 3.74 23.27 0.59
C GLY A 135 4.16 23.35 -0.88
N THR A 136 3.64 22.49 -1.76
CA THR A 136 3.88 22.56 -3.21
C THR A 136 2.88 23.48 -3.88
N SER A 137 3.36 24.25 -4.85
CA SER A 137 2.57 25.15 -5.71
C SER A 137 1.70 24.44 -6.76
N VAL A 138 1.63 23.12 -6.74
CA VAL A 138 0.98 22.32 -7.79
C VAL A 138 0.20 21.16 -7.18
N GLY A 139 -1.09 21.06 -7.51
CA GLY A 139 -2.00 20.00 -7.08
C GLY A 139 -3.44 20.49 -6.94
N LEU A 140 -4.42 19.61 -7.19
CA LEU A 140 -5.83 19.95 -6.97
C LEU A 140 -6.10 20.19 -5.48
N GLY A 141 -5.42 19.44 -4.60
CA GLY A 141 -5.44 19.68 -3.16
C GLY A 141 -5.01 21.11 -2.80
N ARG A 142 -3.85 21.55 -3.27
CA ARG A 142 -3.36 22.91 -2.99
C ARG A 142 -4.32 23.99 -3.50
N MET A 143 -4.80 23.83 -4.73
CA MET A 143 -5.76 24.77 -5.33
C MET A 143 -7.02 24.91 -4.47
N MET A 144 -7.55 23.82 -3.92
CA MET A 144 -8.70 23.87 -3.01
C MET A 144 -8.38 24.62 -1.72
N VAL A 145 -7.17 24.46 -1.16
CA VAL A 145 -6.75 25.20 0.04
C VAL A 145 -6.64 26.70 -0.27
N ASP A 146 -6.07 27.06 -1.40
CA ASP A 146 -5.94 28.47 -1.82
C ASP A 146 -7.33 29.12 -1.99
N TYR A 147 -8.30 28.43 -2.60
CA TYR A 147 -9.68 28.94 -2.71
C TYR A 147 -10.43 28.95 -1.37
N ALA A 148 -10.13 28.00 -0.47
CA ALA A 148 -10.71 27.97 0.87
C ALA A 148 -10.22 29.15 1.72
N GLU A 149 -8.94 29.52 1.63
CA GLU A 149 -8.38 30.71 2.28
C GLU A 149 -9.05 32.01 1.78
N LEU A 150 -9.50 32.03 0.52
CA LEU A 150 -10.25 33.14 -0.09
C LEU A 150 -11.77 33.07 0.13
N LEU A 151 -12.28 32.11 0.91
CA LEU A 151 -13.72 31.86 1.14
C LEU A 151 -14.53 31.66 -0.16
N LYS A 152 -13.87 31.19 -1.23
CA LYS A 152 -14.47 30.92 -2.53
C LYS A 152 -15.10 29.52 -2.59
N ILE A 153 -16.25 29.40 -1.94
CA ILE A 153 -16.98 28.13 -1.76
C ILE A 153 -17.29 27.41 -3.08
N PRO A 154 -17.79 28.07 -4.16
CA PRO A 154 -18.09 27.40 -5.42
C PRO A 154 -16.86 26.73 -6.05
N GLU A 155 -15.71 27.41 -6.04
CA GLU A 155 -14.45 26.91 -6.61
C GLU A 155 -13.90 25.73 -5.80
N VAL A 156 -14.04 25.77 -4.46
CA VAL A 156 -13.71 24.63 -3.60
C VAL A 156 -14.57 23.41 -3.94
N ILE A 157 -15.89 23.59 -4.11
CA ILE A 157 -16.81 22.50 -4.49
C ILE A 157 -16.46 21.91 -5.86
N VAL A 158 -16.13 22.76 -6.85
CA VAL A 158 -15.66 22.31 -8.17
C VAL A 158 -14.36 21.50 -8.03
N GLY A 159 -13.43 21.96 -7.19
CA GLY A 159 -12.21 21.22 -6.87
C GLY A 159 -12.52 19.83 -6.28
N MET A 160 -13.45 19.73 -5.32
CA MET A 160 -13.88 18.46 -4.74
C MET A 160 -14.48 17.51 -5.79
N LEU A 161 -15.33 18.02 -6.69
CA LEU A 161 -15.92 17.23 -7.78
C LEU A 161 -14.87 16.74 -8.78
N LEU A 162 -13.85 17.55 -9.07
CA LEU A 162 -12.74 17.17 -9.94
C LEU A 162 -11.85 16.10 -9.30
N VAL A 163 -11.60 16.19 -8.00
CA VAL A 163 -10.87 15.14 -7.26
C VAL A 163 -11.65 13.83 -7.25
N CYS A 164 -12.98 13.88 -7.08
CA CYS A 164 -13.85 12.71 -7.16
C CYS A 164 -13.85 12.05 -8.56
N ARG A 165 -13.64 12.85 -9.62
CA ARG A 165 -13.62 12.39 -11.01
C ARG A 165 -12.25 11.96 -11.54
N ARG A 166 -11.15 12.13 -10.80
CA ARG A 166 -9.86 11.62 -11.27
C ARG A 166 -9.93 10.09 -11.28
N PRO A 167 -9.90 9.45 -12.47
CA PRO A 167 -9.86 8.01 -12.54
C PRO A 167 -8.53 7.56 -11.92
N VAL A 168 -8.65 6.52 -11.10
CA VAL A 168 -7.55 5.77 -10.51
C VAL A 168 -6.62 5.25 -11.61
#